data_AF-A0A6J2UGB2-F1
#
_entry.id   AF-A0A6J2UGB2-F1
#
_cell.length_a   1.000
_cell.length_b   1.000
_cell.length_c   1.000
_cell.angle_alpha   90.00
_cell.angle_beta   90.00
_cell.angle_gamma   90.00
#
_symmetry.space_group_name_H-M   'P 1'
#
loop_
_entity.id
_entity.type
_entity.pdbx_description
1 polymer ?
#
loop_
_entity_poly.entity_id
_entity_poly.type
_entity_poly.pdbx_seq_one_letter_code
_entity_poly.pdbx_strand_id
1 'polypeptide(L)'
;MLQLSYVLVYCALLAPYYAYAQSRPELTKPGECPKLPHPLPKPTFKDKITIVGIFTNIKSTTPGSAANLRQCEPGDFKKTEGHTLIGTDNKSYFLFYNCIEFNIQGKKTHLEIATALVVPKGPDPGTDKRFREALDKNKLGLKEWLPLCKV
;
A
#
# COMPACT_ATOMS: atom_id res chain seq x y z
N MET A 1 23.80 -26.60 39.66
CA MET A 1 22.83 -25.48 39.67
C MET A 1 23.22 -24.26 38.83
N LEU A 2 24.48 -24.07 38.39
CA LEU A 2 24.87 -22.91 37.57
C LEU A 2 24.42 -22.94 36.08
N GLN A 3 24.21 -24.11 35.49
CA GLN A 3 23.90 -24.22 34.06
C GLN A 3 22.49 -23.72 33.68
N LEU A 4 21.50 -23.86 34.58
CA LEU A 4 20.15 -23.36 34.33
C LEU A 4 20.10 -21.83 34.27
N SER A 5 20.90 -21.17 35.11
CA SER A 5 20.99 -19.71 35.20
C SER A 5 21.52 -19.10 33.90
N TYR A 6 22.48 -19.76 33.26
CA TYR A 6 23.06 -19.29 31.99
C TYR A 6 22.06 -19.36 30.83
N VAL A 7 21.30 -20.45 30.73
CA VAL A 7 20.30 -20.63 29.65
C VAL A 7 19.18 -19.59 29.77
N LEU A 8 18.71 -19.30 30.98
CA LEU A 8 17.67 -18.29 31.21
C LEU A 8 18.13 -16.88 30.87
N VAL A 9 19.40 -16.53 31.15
CA VAL A 9 19.97 -15.22 30.79
C VAL A 9 20.10 -15.08 29.28
N TYR A 10 20.53 -16.12 28.56
CA TYR A 10 20.57 -16.10 27.09
C TYR A 10 19.18 -15.98 26.46
N CYS A 11 18.16 -16.66 27.00
CA CYS A 11 16.78 -16.51 26.54
C CYS A 11 16.23 -15.09 26.78
N ALA A 12 16.53 -14.49 27.94
CA ALA A 12 16.12 -13.12 28.25
C ALA A 12 16.81 -12.08 27.35
N LEU A 13 18.07 -12.31 26.96
CA LEU A 13 18.81 -11.44 26.05
C LEU A 13 18.37 -11.58 24.59
N LEU A 14 17.85 -12.75 24.18
CA LEU A 14 17.39 -13.02 22.81
C LEU A 14 15.91 -12.70 22.59
N ALA A 15 15.09 -12.63 23.65
CA ALA A 15 13.66 -12.30 23.56
C ALA A 15 13.36 -10.96 22.88
N PRO A 16 14.11 -9.86 23.13
CA PRO A 16 13.89 -8.58 22.45
C PRO A 16 14.22 -8.67 20.95
N TYR A 17 15.21 -9.50 20.58
CA TYR A 17 15.61 -9.68 19.18
C TYR A 17 14.58 -10.47 18.39
N TYR A 18 13.94 -11.47 19.02
CA TYR A 18 12.80 -12.19 18.44
C TYR A 18 11.57 -11.29 18.29
N ALA A 19 11.27 -10.45 19.30
CA ALA A 19 10.19 -9.48 19.22
C ALA A 19 10.42 -8.44 18.11
N TYR A 20 11.67 -8.00 17.91
CA TYR A 20 12.04 -7.08 16.83
C TYR A 20 11.98 -7.77 15.45
N ALA A 21 12.43 -9.02 15.33
CA ALA A 21 12.32 -9.79 14.08
C ALA A 21 10.86 -10.03 13.66
N GLN A 22 9.96 -10.21 14.63
CA GLN A 22 8.50 -10.29 14.41
C GLN A 22 7.85 -8.94 14.08
N SER A 23 8.53 -7.82 14.35
CA SER A 23 8.03 -6.47 14.07
C SER A 23 8.33 -5.97 12.66
N ARG A 24 8.99 -6.78 11.81
CA ARG A 24 9.16 -6.42 10.40
C ARG A 24 7.77 -6.22 9.78
N PRO A 25 7.52 -5.10 9.09
CA PRO A 25 6.29 -4.96 8.33
C PRO A 25 6.21 -6.14 7.37
N GLU A 26 5.14 -6.94 7.47
CA GLU A 26 4.83 -7.97 6.50
C GLU A 26 4.49 -7.27 5.18
N LEU A 27 5.54 -6.97 4.42
CA LEU A 27 5.47 -6.42 3.08
C LEU A 27 4.62 -7.33 2.17
N THR A 28 4.57 -8.61 2.52
CA THR A 28 3.90 -9.66 1.78
C THR A 28 2.97 -10.43 2.71
N LYS A 29 1.76 -10.74 2.24
CA LYS A 29 0.79 -11.55 2.95
C LYS A 29 0.77 -12.97 2.38
N PRO A 30 0.52 -14.00 3.20
CA PRO A 30 0.33 -15.35 2.69
C PRO A 30 -0.98 -15.46 1.89
N GLY A 31 -0.97 -16.34 0.88
CA GLY A 31 -2.15 -16.68 0.08
C GLY A 31 -2.26 -15.92 -1.24
N GLU A 32 -3.37 -16.15 -1.94
CA GLU A 32 -3.74 -15.49 -3.19
C GLU A 32 -4.27 -14.08 -2.94
N CYS A 33 -4.28 -13.25 -3.99
CA CYS A 33 -4.85 -11.93 -3.95
C CYS A 33 -6.34 -11.97 -3.57
N PRO A 34 -6.78 -11.13 -2.62
CA PRO A 34 -8.18 -11.10 -2.23
C PRO A 34 -9.04 -10.61 -3.40
N LYS A 35 -10.20 -11.24 -3.58
CA LYS A 35 -11.23 -10.74 -4.51
C LYS A 35 -11.91 -9.53 -3.88
N LEU A 36 -11.92 -8.41 -4.60
CA LEU A 36 -12.56 -7.18 -4.15
C LEU A 36 -14.09 -7.33 -4.17
N PRO A 37 -14.81 -6.95 -3.09
CA PRO A 37 -16.26 -7.06 -3.03
C PRO A 37 -16.99 -5.98 -3.85
N HIS A 38 -16.36 -4.82 -4.06
CA HIS A 38 -16.99 -3.68 -4.74
C HIS A 38 -16.04 -3.01 -5.75
N PRO A 39 -15.56 -3.73 -6.78
CA PRO A 39 -14.78 -3.11 -7.85
C PRO A 39 -15.67 -2.14 -8.64
N LEU A 40 -15.11 -0.99 -9.00
CA LEU A 40 -15.77 -0.04 -9.88
C LEU A 40 -15.49 -0.38 -11.36
N PRO A 41 -16.39 0.01 -12.28
CA PRO A 41 -16.11 -0.11 -13.71
C PRO A 41 -14.85 0.68 -14.09
N LYS A 42 -14.31 0.39 -15.27
CA LYS A 42 -13.11 1.07 -15.77
C LYS A 42 -13.33 2.59 -15.81
N PRO A 43 -12.31 3.39 -15.44
CA PRO A 43 -12.38 4.85 -15.53
C PRO A 43 -12.56 5.25 -17.00
N THR A 44 -13.44 6.20 -17.27
CA THR A 44 -13.68 6.79 -18.61
C THR A 44 -12.91 8.08 -18.84
N PHE A 45 -12.02 8.43 -17.91
CA PHE A 45 -11.37 9.73 -17.83
C PHE A 45 -10.23 9.88 -18.86
N LYS A 46 -10.08 11.10 -19.39
CA LYS A 46 -9.10 11.44 -20.44
C LYS A 46 -8.18 12.60 -20.08
N ASP A 47 -8.37 13.29 -18.94
CA ASP A 47 -7.49 14.40 -18.60
C ASP A 47 -6.19 13.91 -17.94
N LYS A 48 -5.27 14.86 -17.77
CA LYS A 48 -4.02 14.62 -17.04
C LYS A 48 -4.29 14.35 -15.58
N ILE A 49 -3.48 13.50 -14.98
CA ILE A 49 -3.54 13.18 -13.56
C ILE A 49 -2.15 13.16 -12.96
N THR A 50 -2.10 13.29 -11.65
CA THR A 50 -0.88 13.26 -10.85
C THR A 50 -1.01 12.15 -9.81
N ILE A 51 0.04 11.35 -9.65
CA ILE A 51 0.08 10.30 -8.62
C ILE A 51 0.54 10.98 -7.32
N VAL A 52 -0.36 11.12 -6.35
CA VAL A 52 -0.07 11.85 -5.11
C VAL A 52 0.49 10.97 -4.00
N GLY A 53 0.19 9.67 -4.04
CA GLY A 53 0.67 8.76 -3.02
C GLY A 53 0.12 7.34 -3.16
N ILE A 54 0.50 6.50 -2.23
CA ILE A 54 0.08 5.11 -2.14
C ILE A 54 -0.38 4.76 -0.72
N PHE A 55 -1.41 3.93 -0.63
CA PHE A 55 -1.80 3.25 0.59
C PHE A 55 -1.21 1.84 0.62
N THR A 56 -0.63 1.46 1.75
CA THR A 56 0.01 0.17 1.96
C THR A 56 -0.12 -0.30 3.42
N ASN A 57 0.39 -1.48 3.74
CA ASN A 57 0.54 -2.00 5.11
C ASN A 57 1.97 -1.84 5.65
N ILE A 58 2.85 -1.26 4.84
CA ILE A 58 4.27 -1.10 5.17
C ILE A 58 4.43 0.15 6.04
N LYS A 59 4.71 -0.06 7.32
CA LYS A 59 4.87 1.02 8.33
C LYS A 59 6.06 1.94 8.09
N SER A 60 7.05 1.52 7.30
CA SER A 60 8.22 2.32 6.98
C SER A 60 8.84 1.82 5.68
N THR A 61 9.03 2.74 4.73
CA THR A 61 10.00 2.56 3.65
C THR A 61 11.39 2.87 4.20
N THR A 62 12.41 2.19 3.68
CA THR A 62 13.80 2.46 4.07
C THR A 62 14.14 3.92 3.76
N PRO A 63 14.71 4.70 4.70
CA PRO A 63 15.13 6.07 4.44
C PRO A 63 16.06 6.10 3.21
N GLY A 64 15.69 6.87 2.18
CA GLY A 64 16.43 6.94 0.91
C GLY A 64 15.83 6.13 -0.25
N SER A 65 14.75 5.36 -0.04
CA SER A 65 14.03 4.69 -1.14
C SER A 65 13.09 5.62 -1.93
N ALA A 66 13.17 6.93 -1.72
CA ALA A 66 12.52 7.91 -2.57
C ALA A 66 13.23 7.86 -3.94
N ALA A 67 12.85 6.88 -4.76
CA ALA A 67 13.15 6.92 -6.17
C ALA A 67 12.79 8.33 -6.67
N ASN A 68 13.63 8.91 -7.52
CA ASN A 68 13.31 10.14 -8.23
C ASN A 68 12.08 9.89 -9.09
N LEU A 69 10.90 10.09 -8.51
CA LEU A 69 9.65 9.73 -9.12
C LEU A 69 9.11 10.98 -9.82
N ARG A 70 9.10 10.96 -11.16
CA ARG A 70 8.30 11.88 -12.01
C ARG A 70 6.79 11.83 -11.72
N GLN A 71 6.37 11.19 -10.63
CA GLN A 71 4.99 10.94 -10.23
C GLN A 71 4.21 12.20 -9.89
N CYS A 72 4.92 13.32 -9.66
CA CYS A 72 4.35 14.61 -9.30
C CYS A 72 4.11 15.54 -10.49
N GLU A 73 4.49 15.14 -11.70
CA GLU A 73 4.16 15.88 -12.91
C GLU A 73 2.82 15.38 -13.47
N PRO A 74 1.92 16.28 -13.89
CA PRO A 74 0.69 15.91 -14.59
C PRO A 74 1.02 15.14 -15.87
N GLY A 75 0.61 13.88 -15.94
CA GLY A 75 0.78 13.02 -17.10
C GLY A 75 -0.57 12.59 -17.67
N ASP A 76 -0.59 12.20 -18.94
CA ASP A 76 -1.78 11.58 -19.52
C ASP A 76 -2.08 10.28 -18.79
N PHE A 77 -3.34 10.06 -18.44
CA PHE A 77 -3.75 8.79 -17.84
C PHE A 77 -3.58 7.66 -18.86
N LYS A 78 -2.55 6.85 -18.67
CA LYS A 78 -2.42 5.58 -19.37
C LYS A 78 -3.14 4.52 -18.56
N LYS A 79 -4.04 3.79 -19.23
CA LYS A 79 -4.72 2.62 -18.66
C LYS A 79 -3.68 1.70 -18.03
N THR A 80 -3.79 1.54 -16.72
CA THR A 80 -2.89 0.68 -15.94
C THR A 80 -3.45 -0.74 -15.99
N GLU A 81 -2.83 -1.59 -16.79
CA GLU A 81 -3.17 -3.03 -16.78
C GLU A 81 -2.86 -3.63 -15.41
N GLY A 82 -3.68 -4.60 -14.98
CA GLY A 82 -3.58 -5.21 -13.64
C GLY A 82 -4.13 -4.37 -12.48
N HIS A 83 -4.55 -3.12 -12.72
CA HIS A 83 -5.10 -2.26 -11.67
C HIS A 83 -6.63 -2.27 -11.67
N THR A 84 -7.23 -2.38 -10.49
CA THR A 84 -8.67 -2.33 -10.28
C THR A 84 -9.07 -1.00 -9.69
N LEU A 85 -10.02 -0.29 -10.31
CA LEU A 85 -10.55 0.95 -9.75
C LEU A 85 -11.44 0.62 -8.55
N ILE A 86 -11.17 1.24 -7.40
CA ILE A 86 -11.91 1.01 -6.15
C ILE A 86 -12.58 2.26 -5.59
N GLY A 87 -12.14 3.46 -6.01
CA GLY A 87 -12.75 4.72 -5.62
C GLY A 87 -12.54 5.79 -6.67
N THR A 88 -13.57 6.58 -6.95
CA THR A 88 -13.49 7.77 -7.82
C THR A 88 -14.78 8.59 -7.71
N ASP A 89 -14.72 9.87 -8.03
CA ASP A 89 -15.87 10.72 -8.38
C ASP A 89 -15.95 11.03 -9.88
N ASN A 90 -15.11 10.39 -10.71
CA ASN A 90 -14.90 10.63 -12.13
C ASN A 90 -14.50 12.07 -12.51
N LYS A 91 -14.08 12.89 -11.55
CA LYS A 91 -13.81 14.33 -11.76
C LYS A 91 -12.53 14.82 -11.13
N SER A 92 -12.27 14.49 -9.87
CA SER A 92 -11.18 15.05 -9.08
C SER A 92 -10.18 13.99 -8.60
N TYR A 93 -10.62 12.76 -8.36
CA TYR A 93 -9.75 11.72 -7.82
C TYR A 93 -10.04 10.33 -8.35
N PHE A 94 -9.02 9.47 -8.27
CA PHE A 94 -9.09 8.06 -8.57
C PHE A 94 -8.22 7.28 -7.57
N LEU A 95 -8.70 6.11 -7.17
CA LEU A 95 -7.99 5.18 -6.31
C LEU A 95 -7.99 3.82 -6.98
N PHE A 96 -6.79 3.34 -7.32
CA PHE A 96 -6.61 2.05 -7.96
C PHE A 96 -5.94 1.08 -7.01
N TYR A 97 -6.55 -0.07 -6.84
CA TYR A 97 -5.96 -1.21 -6.16
C TYR A 97 -5.13 -2.05 -7.13
N ASN A 98 -3.96 -2.47 -6.68
CA ASN A 98 -3.14 -3.46 -7.35
C ASN A 98 -2.75 -4.55 -6.34
N CYS A 99 -2.76 -5.80 -6.80
CA CYS A 99 -2.30 -6.93 -6.03
C CYS A 99 -1.38 -7.79 -6.88
N ILE A 100 -0.16 -8.00 -6.38
CA ILE A 100 0.89 -8.73 -7.08
C ILE A 100 1.11 -10.04 -6.32
N GLU A 101 0.87 -11.17 -6.98
CA GLU A 101 1.17 -12.50 -6.44
C GLU A 101 2.60 -12.92 -6.80
N PHE A 102 3.28 -13.54 -5.85
CA PHE A 102 4.61 -14.12 -6.03
C PHE A 102 4.73 -15.40 -5.21
N ASN A 103 5.56 -16.32 -5.69
CA ASN A 103 5.82 -17.60 -5.04
C ASN A 103 7.15 -17.54 -4.30
N ILE A 104 7.11 -17.59 -2.97
CA ILE A 104 8.30 -17.60 -2.12
C ILE A 104 8.39 -18.98 -1.48
N GLN A 105 9.46 -19.72 -1.81
CA GLN A 105 9.72 -21.05 -1.26
C GLN A 105 8.55 -22.04 -1.42
N GLY A 106 7.86 -22.00 -2.56
CA GLY A 106 6.72 -22.86 -2.85
C GLY A 106 5.39 -22.40 -2.22
N LYS A 107 5.39 -21.30 -1.45
CA LYS A 107 4.18 -20.71 -0.87
C LYS A 107 3.75 -19.50 -1.68
N LYS A 108 2.46 -19.47 -2.04
CA LYS A 108 1.85 -18.27 -2.63
C LYS A 108 1.80 -17.16 -1.58
N THR A 109 2.24 -16.00 -1.98
CA THR A 109 2.25 -14.77 -1.20
C THR A 109 1.86 -13.62 -2.11
N HIS A 110 1.33 -12.54 -1.56
CA HIS A 110 0.94 -11.39 -2.35
C HIS A 110 1.28 -10.06 -1.65
N LEU A 111 1.36 -9.01 -2.46
CA LEU A 111 1.56 -7.63 -2.03
C LEU A 111 0.35 -6.82 -2.50
N GLU A 112 -0.22 -6.03 -1.59
CA GLU A 112 -1.36 -5.15 -1.87
C GLU A 112 -0.90 -3.69 -1.79
N ILE A 113 -1.28 -2.90 -2.79
CA ILE A 113 -1.04 -1.45 -2.84
C ILE A 113 -2.29 -0.78 -3.41
N ALA A 114 -2.66 0.38 -2.90
CA ALA A 114 -3.63 1.25 -3.56
C ALA A 114 -2.99 2.58 -3.94
N THR A 115 -2.98 2.90 -5.22
CA THR A 115 -2.39 4.13 -5.77
C THR A 115 -3.46 5.21 -5.86
N ALA A 116 -3.19 6.36 -5.23
CA ALA A 116 -4.04 7.53 -5.25
C ALA A 116 -3.60 8.51 -6.33
N LEU A 117 -4.55 8.92 -7.17
CA LEU A 117 -4.34 9.88 -8.25
C LEU A 117 -5.37 10.98 -8.16
N VAL A 118 -4.95 12.19 -8.50
CA VAL A 118 -5.80 13.39 -8.51
C VAL A 118 -5.62 14.16 -9.80
N VAL A 119 -6.59 14.99 -10.14
CA VAL A 119 -6.45 15.96 -11.23
C VAL A 119 -5.47 17.09 -10.83
N PRO A 120 -4.88 17.83 -11.79
CA PRO A 120 -3.80 18.79 -11.51
C PRO A 120 -4.20 19.97 -10.63
N LYS A 121 -5.50 20.23 -10.47
CA LYS A 121 -6.03 21.20 -9.51
C LYS A 121 -5.84 20.77 -8.05
N GLY A 122 -5.35 19.56 -7.81
CA GLY A 122 -5.14 18.99 -6.49
C GLY A 122 -6.38 18.26 -5.95
N PRO A 123 -6.22 17.55 -4.82
CA PRO A 123 -7.35 16.92 -4.14
C PRO A 123 -8.28 17.96 -3.52
N ASP A 124 -9.59 17.76 -3.67
CA ASP A 124 -10.59 18.52 -2.90
C ASP A 124 -10.47 18.23 -1.39
N PRO A 125 -10.92 19.13 -0.49
CA PRO A 125 -10.87 18.98 0.98
C PRO A 125 -11.56 17.75 1.60
N GLY A 126 -12.06 16.80 0.81
CA GLY A 126 -12.63 15.53 1.27
C GLY A 126 -12.00 14.29 0.64
N THR A 127 -10.96 14.45 -0.17
CA THR A 127 -10.40 13.37 -0.99
C THR A 127 -9.77 12.26 -0.15
N ASP A 128 -9.02 12.58 0.92
CA ASP A 128 -8.44 11.57 1.83
C ASP A 128 -9.52 10.71 2.49
N LYS A 129 -10.60 11.34 2.97
CA LYS A 129 -11.73 10.62 3.56
C LYS A 129 -12.35 9.64 2.56
N ARG A 130 -12.58 10.09 1.32
CA ARG A 130 -13.13 9.25 0.24
C ARG A 130 -12.20 8.10 -0.14
N PHE A 131 -10.88 8.31 -0.11
CA PHE A 131 -9.93 7.23 -0.31
C PHE A 131 -10.07 6.15 0.77
N ARG A 132 -10.12 6.55 2.03
CA ARG A 132 -10.28 5.62 3.17
C ARG A 132 -11.62 4.88 3.12
N GLU A 133 -12.71 5.58 2.82
CA GLU A 133 -14.03 4.96 2.63
C GLU A 133 -14.02 3.92 1.50
N ALA A 134 -13.30 4.18 0.40
CA ALA A 134 -13.17 3.22 -0.72
C ALA A 134 -12.35 1.97 -0.34
N LEU A 135 -11.32 2.13 0.49
CA LEU A 135 -10.54 1.02 1.04
C LEU A 135 -11.39 0.16 1.99
N ASP A 136 -12.09 0.81 2.93
CA ASP A 136 -12.94 0.15 3.90
C ASP A 136 -14.09 -0.61 3.23
N LYS A 137 -14.74 0.01 2.24
CA LYS A 137 -15.79 -0.64 1.43
C LYS A 137 -15.27 -1.90 0.76
N ASN A 138 -14.02 -1.90 0.32
CA ASN A 138 -13.38 -3.07 -0.29
C ASN A 138 -12.70 -4.02 0.71
N LYS A 139 -12.87 -3.78 2.02
CA LYS A 139 -12.26 -4.57 3.11
C LYS A 139 -10.73 -4.63 3.02
N LEU A 140 -10.12 -3.57 2.48
CA LEU A 140 -8.67 -3.46 2.31
C LEU A 140 -8.04 -2.88 3.57
N GLY A 141 -7.13 -3.63 4.19
CA GLY A 141 -6.46 -3.23 5.43
C GLY A 141 -5.35 -2.17 5.28
N LEU A 142 -5.26 -1.48 4.14
CA LEU A 142 -4.17 -0.57 3.75
C LEU A 142 -4.20 0.75 4.54
N LYS A 143 -3.56 0.77 5.71
CA LYS A 143 -3.65 1.91 6.66
C LYS A 143 -2.57 2.98 6.46
N GLU A 144 -1.40 2.58 5.98
CA GLU A 144 -0.23 3.45 5.90
C GLU A 144 -0.29 4.28 4.63
N TRP A 145 -0.21 5.60 4.77
CA TRP A 145 -0.15 6.54 3.66
C TRP A 145 1.29 6.94 3.39
N LEU A 146 1.77 6.69 2.17
CA LEU A 146 3.07 7.13 1.69
C LEU A 146 2.86 8.23 0.64
N PRO A 147 3.04 9.52 1.01
CA PRO A 147 2.95 10.61 0.05
C PRO A 147 4.13 10.52 -0.93
N LEU A 148 3.82 10.53 -2.22
CA LEU A 148 4.83 10.56 -3.29
C LEU A 148 5.12 11.97 -3.75
N CYS A 149 4.17 12.89 -3.55
CA CYS A 149 4.31 14.29 -3.85
C CYS A 149 4.23 15.15 -2.60
N LYS A 150 5.00 16.22 -2.59
CA LYS A 150 4.75 17.36 -1.71
C LYS A 150 3.49 18.04 -2.24
N VAL A 151 2.35 17.74 -1.63
CA VAL A 151 1.08 18.44 -1.86
C VAL A 151 1.07 19.69 -0.99
#